data_AF-A0A443RU14-F1
#
_entry.id   AF-A0A443RU14-F1
#
_cell.length_a   1.000
_cell.length_b   1.000
_cell.length_c   1.000
_cell.angle_alpha   90.00
_cell.angle_beta   90.00
_cell.angle_gamma   90.00
#
_symmetry.space_group_name_H-M   'P 1'
#
loop_
_entity.id
_entity.type
_entity.pdbx_description
1 polymer ?
#
loop_
_entity_poly.entity_id
_entity_poly.type
_entity_poly.pdbx_seq_one_letter_code
_entity_poly.pdbx_strand_id
1 'polypeptide(L)'
;MKTFDPQNCNDLLDYFLKQSNDDKSDLFDKDAIIDKIAEMILAATETTSVLLYQGLCLMAKHQKIQENVFEEISEKLGLTSVVCLADRDSLPYTNAVISEIHRFVCLISLVSTHVNRGLFV
;
A
#
# COMPACT_ATOMS: atom_id res chain seq x y z
N MET A 1 -8.93 -22.08 -0.86
CA MET A 1 -7.73 -21.61 -0.14
C MET A 1 -6.60 -22.55 -0.55
N LYS A 2 -5.55 -22.05 -1.21
CA LYS A 2 -4.40 -22.90 -1.55
C LYS A 2 -3.72 -23.31 -0.25
N THR A 3 -3.29 -24.57 -0.16
CA THR A 3 -2.48 -25.05 0.97
C THR A 3 -1.10 -24.41 0.91
N PHE A 4 -0.56 -24.03 2.06
CA PHE A 4 0.79 -23.46 2.18
C PHE A 4 1.83 -24.41 1.56
N ASP A 5 2.66 -23.87 0.65
CA ASP A 5 3.78 -24.58 0.02
C ASP A 5 5.09 -23.84 0.36
N PRO A 6 5.96 -24.42 1.21
CA PRO A 6 7.23 -23.81 1.60
C PRO A 6 8.19 -23.50 0.43
N GLN A 7 8.03 -24.18 -0.72
CA GLN A 7 8.88 -23.97 -1.89
C GLN A 7 8.33 -22.91 -2.85
N ASN A 8 7.10 -22.46 -2.63
CA ASN A 8 6.43 -21.49 -3.50
C ASN A 8 5.57 -20.50 -2.69
N CYS A 9 6.22 -19.52 -2.06
CA CYS A 9 5.55 -18.44 -1.33
C CYS A 9 5.01 -17.37 -2.30
N ASN A 10 3.69 -17.19 -2.31
CA ASN A 10 3.02 -16.26 -3.25
C ASN A 10 2.55 -14.96 -2.59
N ASP A 11 2.41 -14.95 -1.27
CA ASP A 11 1.97 -13.77 -0.52
C ASP A 11 2.74 -13.61 0.80
N LEU A 12 2.53 -12.48 1.47
CA LEU A 12 3.22 -12.15 2.71
C LEU A 12 2.97 -13.18 3.82
N LEU A 13 1.77 -13.78 3.88
CA LEU A 13 1.44 -14.79 4.88
C LEU A 13 2.26 -16.06 4.63
N ASP A 14 2.43 -16.50 3.38
CA ASP A 14 3.30 -17.62 3.05
C ASP A 14 4.74 -17.36 3.53
N TYR A 15 5.28 -16.15 3.35
CA TYR A 15 6.62 -15.80 3.84
C TYR A 15 6.71 -15.83 5.37
N PHE A 16 5.70 -15.34 6.08
CA PHE A 16 5.67 -15.43 7.55
C PHE A 16 5.56 -16.88 8.04
N LEU A 17 4.73 -17.70 7.39
CA LEU A 17 4.59 -19.13 7.73
C LEU A 17 5.86 -19.92 7.43
N LYS A 18 6.58 -19.59 6.35
CA LYS A 18 7.88 -20.18 6.06
C LYS A 18 8.90 -19.81 7.14
N GLN A 19 8.97 -18.54 7.51
CA GLN A 19 9.87 -18.06 8.56
C GLN A 19 9.57 -18.70 9.92
N SER A 20 8.29 -18.92 10.26
CA SER A 20 7.86 -19.64 11.46
C SER A 20 8.39 -21.08 11.55
N ASN A 21 8.53 -21.75 10.40
CA ASN A 21 9.07 -23.11 10.34
C ASN A 21 10.60 -23.14 10.45
N ASP A 22 11.28 -22.12 9.91
CA ASP A 22 12.74 -22.02 9.87
C ASP A 22 13.33 -21.42 11.16
N ASP A 23 12.64 -20.46 11.78
CA ASP A 23 13.02 -19.79 13.02
C ASP A 23 11.95 -19.99 14.10
N LYS A 24 12.35 -20.65 15.20
CA LYS A 24 11.48 -20.92 16.36
C LYS A 24 11.47 -19.77 17.37
N SER A 25 11.82 -18.55 16.95
CA SER A 25 11.71 -17.37 17.79
C SER A 25 10.24 -17.03 18.04
N ASP A 26 9.96 -16.49 19.23
CA ASP A 26 8.62 -16.00 19.59
C ASP A 26 8.11 -14.90 18.64
N LEU A 27 9.01 -14.31 17.84
CA LEU A 27 8.69 -13.30 16.82
C LEU A 27 7.87 -13.87 15.66
N PHE A 28 7.97 -15.16 15.37
CA PHE A 28 7.26 -15.81 14.26
C PHE A 28 6.38 -16.96 14.73
N ASP A 29 6.00 -16.99 16.01
CA ASP A 29 4.91 -17.85 16.45
C ASP A 29 3.57 -17.42 15.82
N LYS A 30 2.62 -18.35 15.76
CA LYS A 30 1.35 -18.15 15.06
C LYS A 30 0.57 -16.94 15.57
N ASP A 31 0.50 -16.74 16.88
CA ASP A 31 -0.23 -15.62 17.47
C ASP A 31 0.45 -14.29 17.11
N ALA A 32 1.78 -14.23 17.15
CA ALA A 32 2.53 -13.05 16.72
C ALA A 32 2.36 -12.73 15.22
N ILE A 33 2.25 -13.75 14.35
CA ILE A 33 1.98 -13.55 12.93
C ILE A 33 0.57 -12.98 12.71
N ILE A 34 -0.43 -13.50 13.44
CA ILE A 34 -1.81 -13.00 13.37
C ILE A 34 -1.84 -11.52 13.76
N ASP A 35 -1.23 -11.17 14.88
CA ASP A 35 -1.19 -9.78 15.38
C ASP A 35 -0.50 -8.84 14.38
N LYS A 36 0.65 -9.25 13.82
CA LYS A 36 1.38 -8.45 12.81
C LYS A 36 0.58 -8.21 11.55
N ILE A 37 -0.09 -9.24 11.03
CA ILE A 37 -0.92 -9.12 9.82
C ILE A 37 -2.13 -8.22 10.10
N ALA A 38 -2.77 -8.38 11.27
CA ALA A 38 -3.89 -7.54 11.66
C ALA A 38 -3.48 -6.07 11.79
N GLU A 39 -2.37 -5.79 12.46
CA GLU A 39 -1.82 -4.43 12.59
C GLU A 39 -1.49 -3.82 11.21
N MET A 40 -0.84 -4.59 10.33
CA MET A 40 -0.52 -4.15 8.98
C MET A 40 -1.79 -3.81 8.18
N ILE A 41 -2.81 -4.66 8.22
CA ILE A 41 -4.07 -4.42 7.49
C ILE A 41 -4.77 -3.18 8.04
N LEU A 42 -4.83 -3.02 9.37
CA LEU A 42 -5.46 -1.86 9.99
C LEU A 42 -4.74 -0.56 9.60
N ALA A 43 -3.42 -0.52 9.76
CA ALA A 43 -2.60 0.63 9.40
C ALA A 43 -2.76 1.01 7.92
N ALA A 44 -2.68 0.01 7.02
CA ALA A 44 -2.79 0.25 5.59
C ALA A 44 -4.20 0.66 5.15
N THR A 45 -5.25 0.09 5.77
CA THR A 45 -6.65 0.36 5.41
C THR A 45 -7.04 1.79 5.77
N GLU A 46 -6.71 2.23 6.98
CA GLU A 46 -7.02 3.59 7.42
C GLU A 46 -6.34 4.61 6.51
N THR A 47 -5.03 4.50 6.29
CA THR A 47 -4.30 5.47 5.46
C THR A 47 -4.77 5.47 4.00
N THR A 48 -4.95 4.28 3.41
CA THR A 48 -5.32 4.18 1.99
C THR A 48 -6.75 4.64 1.76
N SER A 49 -7.68 4.35 2.67
CA SER A 49 -9.08 4.80 2.53
C SER A 49 -9.20 6.32 2.55
N VAL A 50 -8.50 7.00 3.47
CA VAL A 50 -8.48 8.47 3.53
C VAL A 50 -7.84 9.06 2.29
N LEU A 51 -6.73 8.48 1.81
CA LEU A 51 -6.08 8.93 0.58
C LEU A 51 -7.00 8.84 -0.64
N LEU A 52 -7.67 7.70 -0.82
CA LEU A 52 -8.61 7.48 -1.93
C LEU A 52 -9.77 8.46 -1.86
N TYR A 53 -10.35 8.65 -0.66
CA TYR A 53 -11.43 9.61 -0.45
C TYR A 53 -11.00 11.03 -0.84
N GLN A 54 -9.86 11.50 -0.31
CA GLN A 54 -9.38 12.85 -0.63
C GLN A 54 -8.97 12.99 -2.10
N GLY A 55 -8.35 11.96 -2.68
CA GLY A 55 -8.00 11.93 -4.10
C GLY A 55 -9.23 12.04 -5.01
N LEU A 56 -10.31 11.32 -4.70
CA LEU A 56 -11.59 11.43 -5.41
C LEU A 56 -12.21 12.82 -5.24
N CYS A 57 -12.21 13.39 -4.03
CA CYS A 57 -12.69 14.75 -3.81
C CYS A 57 -11.88 15.80 -4.60
N LEU A 58 -10.56 15.65 -4.68
CA LEU A 58 -9.69 16.52 -5.46
C LEU A 58 -10.01 16.40 -6.96
N MET A 59 -10.17 15.18 -7.49
CA MET A 59 -10.56 14.98 -8.88
C MET A 59 -11.95 15.57 -9.18
N ALA A 60 -12.93 15.39 -8.29
CA ALA A 60 -14.27 15.96 -8.44
C ALA A 60 -14.26 17.50 -8.47
N LYS A 61 -13.37 18.12 -7.69
CA LYS A 61 -13.18 19.59 -7.67
C LYS A 61 -12.42 20.09 -8.90
N HIS A 62 -11.53 19.27 -9.46
CA HIS A 62 -10.67 19.62 -10.59
C HIS A 62 -11.03 18.76 -11.81
N GLN A 63 -12.22 19.00 -12.39
CA GLN A 63 -12.76 18.20 -13.49
C GLN A 63 -11.79 18.01 -14.66
N LYS A 64 -11.01 19.05 -15.02
CA LYS A 64 -10.03 18.93 -16.11
C LYS A 64 -8.94 17.90 -15.81
N ILE A 65 -8.52 17.75 -14.55
CA ILE A 65 -7.55 16.72 -14.14
C ILE A 65 -8.20 15.34 -14.26
N GLN A 66 -9.45 15.20 -13.79
CA GLN A 66 -10.21 13.95 -13.87
C GLN A 66 -10.40 13.49 -15.33
N GLU A 67 -10.76 14.40 -16.24
CA GLU A 67 -10.90 14.13 -17.67
C GLU A 67 -9.61 13.63 -18.28
N ASN A 68 -8.49 14.31 -18.01
CA ASN A 68 -7.18 13.92 -18.56
C ASN A 68 -6.73 12.54 -18.04
N VAL A 69 -7.00 12.21 -16.76
CA VAL A 69 -6.72 10.87 -16.21
C VAL A 69 -7.58 9.82 -16.91
N PHE A 70 -8.88 10.09 -17.10
CA PHE A 70 -9.78 9.17 -17.78
C PHE A 70 -9.39 8.94 -19.24
N GLU A 71 -9.00 10.00 -19.96
CA GLU A 71 -8.52 9.94 -21.34
C GLU A 71 -7.26 9.06 -21.45
N GLU A 72 -6.24 9.30 -20.60
CA GLU A 72 -5.02 8.49 -20.60
C GLU A 72 -5.32 7.00 -20.36
N ILE A 73 -6.13 6.68 -19.34
CA ILE A 73 -6.48 5.28 -19.04
C ILE A 73 -7.26 4.65 -20.20
N SER A 74 -8.23 5.38 -20.77
CA SER A 74 -9.06 4.89 -21.86
C SER A 74 -8.25 4.62 -23.13
N GLU A 75 -7.29 5.49 -23.44
CA GLU A 75 -6.42 5.34 -24.61
C GLU A 75 -5.40 4.21 -24.46
N LYS A 76 -4.82 4.03 -23.26
CA LYS A 76 -3.74 3.08 -23.03
C LYS A 76 -4.22 1.66 -22.73
N LEU A 77 -5.28 1.53 -21.94
CA LEU A 77 -5.73 0.24 -21.41
C LEU A 77 -7.12 -0.16 -21.93
N GLY A 78 -7.89 0.79 -22.45
CA GLY A 78 -9.28 0.57 -22.82
C GLY A 78 -10.22 0.50 -21.61
N LEU A 79 -11.53 0.60 -21.85
CA LEU A 79 -12.54 0.75 -20.80
C LEU A 79 -12.92 -0.57 -20.08
N THR A 80 -12.59 -1.72 -20.65
CA THR A 80 -13.02 -3.04 -20.14
C THR A 80 -11.88 -3.88 -19.58
N SER A 81 -10.63 -3.41 -19.70
CA SER A 81 -9.47 -4.13 -19.22
C SER A 81 -9.30 -3.95 -17.71
N VAL A 82 -8.89 -5.02 -17.03
CA VAL A 82 -8.52 -4.95 -15.61
C VAL A 82 -7.14 -4.32 -15.53
N VAL A 83 -7.03 -3.19 -14.83
CA VAL A 83 -5.74 -2.53 -14.57
C VAL A 83 -4.92 -3.39 -13.61
N CYS A 84 -3.66 -3.63 -13.96
CA CYS A 84 -2.70 -4.34 -13.13
C CYS A 84 -1.44 -3.50 -12.88
N LEU A 85 -0.56 -3.96 -11.99
CA LEU A 85 0.67 -3.24 -11.66
C LEU A 85 1.62 -3.09 -12.84
N ALA A 86 1.59 -4.01 -13.82
CA ALA A 86 2.41 -3.92 -15.02
C ALA A 86 2.01 -2.75 -15.94
N ASP A 87 0.76 -2.30 -15.85
CA ASP A 87 0.25 -1.19 -16.64
C ASP A 87 0.72 0.17 -16.10
N ARG A 88 1.28 0.21 -14.88
CA ARG A 88 1.68 1.44 -14.20
C ARG A 88 2.57 2.31 -15.07
N ASP A 89 3.57 1.74 -15.74
CA ASP A 89 4.52 2.49 -16.56
C ASP A 89 3.88 3.08 -17.83
N SER A 90 2.72 2.56 -18.24
CA SER A 90 1.95 3.08 -19.38
C SER A 90 1.09 4.31 -19.06
N LEU A 91 0.95 4.66 -17.77
CA LEU A 91 0.08 5.73 -17.26
C LEU A 91 0.88 6.85 -16.53
N PRO A 92 1.81 7.54 -17.21
CA PRO A 92 2.66 8.55 -16.58
C PRO A 92 1.88 9.73 -15.97
N TYR A 93 0.80 10.19 -16.60
CA TYR A 93 0.01 11.31 -16.08
C TYR A 93 -0.79 10.90 -14.83
N THR A 94 -1.44 9.74 -14.87
CA THR A 94 -2.17 9.18 -13.72
C THR A 94 -1.23 8.98 -12.54
N ASN A 95 0.00 8.46 -12.77
CA ASN A 95 1.02 8.33 -11.73
C ASN A 95 1.45 9.69 -11.14
N ALA A 96 1.58 10.71 -11.99
CA ALA A 96 1.89 12.06 -11.54
C ALA A 96 0.77 12.64 -10.67
N VAL A 97 -0.50 12.44 -11.07
CA VAL A 97 -1.67 12.88 -10.29
C VAL A 97 -1.73 12.18 -8.93
N ILE A 98 -1.53 10.85 -8.89
CA ILE A 98 -1.46 10.09 -7.63
C ILE A 98 -0.33 10.64 -6.74
N SER A 99 0.84 10.91 -7.31
CA SER A 99 1.98 11.47 -6.58
C SER A 99 1.67 12.85 -6.00
N GLU A 100 0.96 13.71 -6.74
CA GLU A 100 0.51 15.01 -6.25
C GLU A 100 -0.57 14.90 -5.17
N ILE A 101 -1.48 13.93 -5.26
CA ILE A 101 -2.43 13.63 -4.19
C ILE A 101 -1.67 13.25 -2.93
N HIS A 102 -0.68 12.35 -3.00
CA HIS A 102 0.17 12.02 -1.85
C HIS A 102 0.90 13.25 -1.26
N ARG A 103 1.39 14.16 -2.10
CA ARG A 103 2.06 15.40 -1.64
C ARG A 103 1.08 16.33 -0.92
N PHE A 104 -0.16 16.41 -1.40
CA PHE A 104 -1.19 17.30 -0.84
C PHE A 104 -1.83 16.72 0.43
N VAL A 105 -2.04 15.42 0.44
CA VAL A 105 -2.72 14.66 1.50
C VAL A 105 -1.67 14.17 2.50
N CYS A 106 -1.27 15.05 3.42
CA CYS A 106 -0.39 14.66 4.52
C CYS A 106 -1.19 13.88 5.59
N LEU A 107 -1.23 12.55 5.47
CA LEU A 107 -1.99 11.67 6.39
C LEU A 107 -1.33 11.56 7.77
N ILE A 108 0.00 11.66 7.84
CA ILE A 108 0.77 11.51 9.08
C ILE A 108 1.77 12.67 9.14
N SER A 109 1.36 13.75 9.79
CA SER A 109 2.14 15.00 9.90
C SER A 109 3.29 14.92 10.91
N LEU A 110 3.19 14.01 11.89
CA LEU A 110 4.17 13.89 12.97
C LEU A 110 4.34 12.41 13.35
N VAL A 111 5.44 11.79 12.91
CA VAL A 111 5.89 10.53 13.52
C VAL A 111 6.57 10.89 14.83
N SER A 112 6.02 10.44 15.96
CA SER A 112 6.65 10.58 17.27
C SER A 112 8.00 9.87 17.26
N THR A 113 9.09 10.63 17.17
CA THR A 113 10.44 10.07 17.28
C THR A 113 10.84 10.03 18.75
N HIS A 114 11.13 8.83 19.25
CA HIS A 114 11.75 8.69 20.56
C HIS A 114 13.26 8.92 20.42
N VAL A 115 13.79 9.95 21.07
CA VAL A 115 15.25 10.22 21.10
C VAL A 115 15.84 9.60 22.36
N ASN A 116 16.61 8.51 22.21
CA ASN A 116 17.39 7.95 23.30
C ASN A 116 18.53 8.92 23.68
N ARG A 117 18.36 9.67 24.77
CA ARG A 117 19.47 10.44 25.38
C ARG A 117 20.25 9.53 26.33
N GLY A 118 21.27 8.87 25.81
CA GLY A 118 22.18 8.04 26.62
C GLY A 118 23.50 7.75 25.90
N LEU A 119 24.38 8.75 25.84
CA LEU A 119 25.83 8.65 25.60
C LEU A 119 26.40 10.06 25.82
N PHE A 120 26.76 10.37 27.07
CA PHE A 120 27.65 11.42 27.60
C PHE A 120 27.23 11.73 29.05
N VAL A 121 27.43 10.78 29.96
CA VAL A 121 28.01 10.96 31.30
C VAL A 121 28.70 9.65 31.66
#